data_AF-A0A4Q9XH40-F1
#
_entry.id   AF-A0A4Q9XH40-F1
#
_cell.length_a   1.000
_cell.length_b   1.000
_cell.length_c   1.000
_cell.angle_alpha   90.00
_cell.angle_beta   90.00
_cell.angle_gamma   90.00
#
_symmetry.space_group_name_H-M   'P 1'
#
loop_
_entity.id
_entity.type
_entity.pdbx_description
1 polymer ?
#
loop_
_entity_poly.entity_id
_entity_poly.type
_entity_poly.pdbx_seq_one_letter_code
_entity_poly.pdbx_strand_id
1 'polypeptide(L)'
;MLKPLVRITFAHLVWRYYKRTIVQALLTIVAIIVIGLIHSDYLAYAQSQQHNDYVGLSFVVKWVVYLLALAWLVLGIRSDYRKRQKQAELKQVAKAPPVYASPELDPFHQIRHKDKLKTRADLVIEKHKD
;
A
#
# COMPACT_ATOMS: atom_id res chain seq x y z
N MET A 1 -22.56 -15.66 -28.08
CA MET A 1 -21.46 -14.78 -28.54
C MET A 1 -20.85 -13.89 -27.44
N LEU A 2 -21.25 -14.05 -26.16
CA LEU A 2 -20.75 -13.23 -25.02
C LEU A 2 -19.41 -13.70 -24.42
N LYS A 3 -19.00 -14.95 -24.67
CA LYS A 3 -17.77 -15.54 -24.12
C LYS A 3 -16.47 -14.73 -24.40
N PRO A 4 -16.22 -14.18 -25.62
CA PRO A 4 -15.03 -13.38 -25.86
C PRO A 4 -15.08 -12.00 -25.19
N LEU A 5 -16.26 -11.37 -25.10
CA LEU A 5 -16.41 -10.06 -24.46
C LEU A 5 -16.06 -10.12 -22.96
N VAL A 6 -16.51 -11.16 -22.25
CA VAL A 6 -16.20 -11.37 -20.83
C VAL A 6 -14.70 -11.50 -20.59
N ARG A 7 -13.97 -12.21 -21.46
CA ARG A 7 -12.51 -12.37 -21.34
C ARG A 7 -11.76 -11.05 -21.51
N ILE A 8 -12.18 -10.22 -22.48
CA ILE A 8 -11.55 -8.93 -22.76
C ILE A 8 -11.84 -7.93 -21.63
N THR A 9 -13.08 -7.88 -21.13
CA THR A 9 -13.40 -7.01 -19.97
C THR A 9 -12.67 -7.45 -18.72
N PHE A 10 -12.56 -8.75 -18.47
CA PHE A 10 -11.81 -9.27 -17.33
C PHE A 10 -10.32 -8.96 -17.44
N ALA A 11 -9.70 -9.18 -18.60
CA ALA A 11 -8.31 -8.82 -18.85
C ALA A 11 -8.08 -7.31 -18.66
N HIS A 12 -9.00 -6.47 -19.15
CA HIS A 12 -8.91 -5.03 -18.97
C HIS A 12 -9.04 -4.62 -17.50
N LEU A 13 -9.96 -5.21 -16.74
CA LEU A 13 -10.12 -4.97 -15.30
C LEU A 13 -8.87 -5.38 -14.53
N VAL A 14 -8.35 -6.58 -14.80
CA VAL A 14 -7.12 -7.08 -14.17
C VAL A 14 -5.96 -6.12 -14.45
N TRP A 15 -5.78 -5.71 -15.70
CA TRP A 15 -4.75 -4.74 -16.06
C TRP A 15 -4.95 -3.39 -15.34
N ARG A 16 -6.17 -2.85 -15.34
CA ARG A 16 -6.48 -1.55 -14.71
C ARG A 16 -6.17 -1.54 -13.21
N TYR A 17 -6.49 -2.62 -12.50
CA TYR A 17 -6.30 -2.69 -11.05
C TYR A 17 -4.90 -3.14 -10.63
N TYR A 18 -4.26 -4.03 -11.40
CA TYR A 18 -3.01 -4.70 -11.02
C TYR A 18 -1.81 -4.36 -11.90
N LYS A 19 -1.89 -3.41 -12.85
CA LYS A 19 -0.78 -3.04 -13.76
C LYS A 19 0.59 -2.93 -13.08
N ARG A 20 0.64 -2.30 -11.90
CA ARG A 20 1.91 -2.08 -11.19
C ARG A 20 2.50 -3.39 -10.65
N THR A 21 1.67 -4.24 -10.04
CA THR A 21 2.07 -5.56 -9.55
C THR A 21 2.47 -6.48 -10.70
N ILE A 22 1.72 -6.45 -11.81
CA ILE A 22 2.03 -7.22 -13.02
C ILE A 22 3.38 -6.79 -13.58
N VAL A 23 3.61 -5.48 -13.75
CA VAL A 23 4.89 -4.95 -14.25
C VAL A 23 6.05 -5.31 -13.31
N GLN A 24 5.87 -5.22 -11.99
CA GLN A 24 6.89 -5.63 -11.02
C GLN A 24 7.20 -7.13 -11.09
N ALA A 25 6.18 -7.97 -11.18
CA ALA A 25 6.37 -9.42 -11.32
C ALA A 25 7.08 -9.75 -12.63
N LEU A 26 6.68 -9.13 -13.74
CA LEU A 26 7.29 -9.32 -15.05
C LEU A 26 8.75 -8.86 -15.05
N LEU A 27 9.04 -7.71 -14.46
CA LEU A 27 10.41 -7.21 -14.27
C LEU A 27 11.25 -8.19 -13.42
N THR A 28 10.67 -8.77 -12.38
CA THR A 28 11.35 -9.77 -11.53
C THR A 28 11.65 -11.04 -12.31
N ILE A 29 10.71 -11.52 -13.13
CA ILE A 29 10.91 -12.67 -14.02
C ILE A 29 12.06 -12.39 -15.00
N VAL A 30 12.05 -11.22 -15.64
CA VAL A 30 13.13 -10.81 -16.55
C VAL A 30 14.47 -10.76 -15.82
N ALA A 31 14.52 -10.19 -14.62
CA ALA A 31 15.74 -10.15 -13.81
C ALA A 31 16.26 -11.57 -13.50
N ILE A 32 15.38 -12.49 -13.10
CA ILE A 32 15.76 -13.90 -12.84
C ILE A 32 16.36 -14.55 -14.09
N ILE A 33 15.77 -14.33 -15.26
CA ILE A 33 16.30 -14.86 -16.53
C ILE A 33 17.69 -14.28 -16.80
N VAL A 34 17.86 -12.96 -16.69
CA VAL A 34 19.15 -12.28 -16.91
C VAL A 34 20.22 -12.79 -15.95
N ILE A 35 19.91 -12.93 -14.67
CA ILE A 35 20.84 -13.49 -13.67
C ILE A 35 21.20 -14.94 -14.02
N GLY A 36 20.23 -15.72 -14.50
CA GLY A 36 20.45 -17.07 -15.00
C GLY A 36 21.44 -17.12 -16.15
N LEU A 37 21.28 -16.22 -17.13
CA LEU A 37 22.18 -16.10 -18.29
C LEU A 37 23.60 -15.69 -17.87
N ILE A 38 23.72 -14.67 -17.00
CA ILE A 38 25.02 -14.23 -16.47
C ILE A 38 25.73 -15.38 -15.74
N HIS A 39 24.98 -16.13 -14.93
CA HIS A 39 25.56 -17.27 -14.22
C HIS A 39 25.99 -18.40 -15.16
N SER A 40 25.22 -18.69 -16.22
CA SER A 40 25.65 -19.68 -17.22
C SER A 40 26.90 -19.25 -17.98
N ASP A 41 27.02 -17.96 -18.28
CA ASP A 41 28.20 -17.41 -18.94
C ASP A 41 29.43 -17.49 -18.03
N TYR A 42 29.26 -17.17 -16.73
CA TYR A 42 30.29 -17.36 -15.71
C TYR A 42 30.74 -18.83 -15.59
N LEU A 43 29.80 -19.78 -15.61
CA LEU A 43 30.15 -21.21 -15.56
C LEU A 43 30.96 -21.64 -16.78
N ALA A 44 30.59 -21.18 -17.97
CA ALA A 44 31.35 -21.45 -19.19
C ALA A 44 32.77 -20.86 -19.12
N TYR A 45 32.90 -19.63 -18.63
CA TYR A 45 34.18 -18.98 -18.39
C TYR A 45 35.05 -19.76 -17.39
N ALA A 46 34.51 -20.10 -16.22
CA ALA A 46 35.21 -20.84 -15.18
C ALA A 46 35.70 -22.21 -15.70
N GLN A 47 34.87 -22.90 -16.48
CA GLN A 47 35.23 -24.19 -17.08
C GLN A 47 36.37 -24.07 -18.10
N SER A 48 36.39 -22.99 -18.90
CA SER A 48 37.48 -22.74 -19.87
C SER A 48 38.83 -22.43 -19.24
N GLN A 49 38.85 -21.86 -18.03
CA GLN A 49 40.08 -21.53 -17.29
C GLN A 49 40.59 -22.68 -16.39
N GLN A 50 39.86 -23.79 -16.29
CA GLN A 50 40.10 -24.87 -15.31
C GLN A 50 40.21 -24.40 -13.85
N HIS A 51 39.74 -23.19 -13.54
CA HIS A 51 39.83 -22.59 -12.22
C HIS A 51 38.46 -22.65 -11.53
N ASN A 52 38.22 -23.74 -10.80
CA ASN A 52 36.91 -24.09 -10.22
C ASN A 52 36.69 -23.58 -8.78
N ASP A 53 37.66 -22.86 -8.21
CA ASP A 53 37.69 -22.52 -6.79
C ASP A 53 36.45 -21.75 -6.30
N TYR A 54 35.83 -20.94 -7.18
CA TYR A 54 34.69 -20.09 -6.85
C TYR A 54 33.35 -20.55 -7.41
N VAL A 55 33.30 -21.69 -8.09
CA VAL A 55 32.07 -22.19 -8.73
C VAL A 55 30.99 -22.44 -7.66
N GLY A 56 31.33 -23.07 -6.54
CA GLY A 56 30.39 -23.32 -5.44
C GLY A 56 29.83 -22.02 -4.83
N LEU A 57 30.69 -21.02 -4.63
CA LEU A 57 30.28 -19.73 -4.08
C LEU A 57 29.35 -18.97 -5.04
N SER A 58 29.56 -19.10 -6.35
CA SER A 58 28.69 -18.49 -7.36
C SER A 58 27.24 -18.99 -7.29
N PHE A 59 27.02 -20.26 -6.92
CA PHE A 59 25.67 -20.79 -6.69
C PHE A 59 25.00 -20.15 -5.46
N VAL A 60 25.74 -20.00 -4.37
CA VAL A 60 25.23 -19.33 -3.16
C VAL A 60 24.82 -17.90 -3.49
N VAL A 61 25.69 -17.15 -4.19
CA VAL A 61 25.39 -15.79 -4.64
C VAL A 61 24.13 -15.76 -5.50
N LYS A 62 23.99 -16.67 -6.48
CA LYS A 62 22.79 -16.76 -7.33
C LYS A 62 21.51 -16.92 -6.51
N TRP A 63 21.50 -17.84 -5.54
CA TRP A 63 20.33 -18.06 -4.69
C TRP A 63 20.02 -16.86 -3.79
N VAL A 64 21.05 -16.21 -3.23
CA VAL A 64 20.87 -14.97 -2.45
C VAL A 64 20.24 -13.88 -3.32
N VAL A 65 20.71 -13.68 -4.54
CA VAL A 65 20.14 -12.70 -5.46
C VAL A 65 18.68 -13.02 -5.80
N TYR A 66 18.33 -14.29 -6.01
CA TYR A 66 16.93 -14.69 -6.23
C TYR A 66 16.04 -14.43 -5.03
N LEU A 67 16.51 -14.71 -3.81
CA LEU A 67 15.78 -14.40 -2.59
C LEU A 67 15.56 -12.89 -2.42
N LEU A 68 16.58 -12.08 -2.73
CA LEU A 68 16.46 -10.62 -2.70
C LEU A 68 15.46 -10.10 -3.73
N ALA A 69 15.49 -10.63 -4.96
CA ALA A 69 14.53 -10.27 -6.01
C ALA A 69 13.09 -10.62 -5.61
N LEU A 70 12.90 -11.80 -4.99
CA LEU A 70 11.60 -12.22 -4.48
C LEU A 70 11.14 -11.35 -3.29
N ALA A 71 12.04 -11.06 -2.35
CA ALA A 71 11.74 -10.18 -1.21
C ALA A 71 11.34 -8.78 -1.68
N TRP A 72 12.03 -8.23 -2.68
CA TRP A 72 11.68 -6.96 -3.31
C TRP A 72 10.25 -6.97 -3.88
N LEU A 73 9.87 -8.03 -4.60
CA LEU A 73 8.52 -8.20 -5.14
C LEU A 73 7.46 -8.22 -4.01
N VAL A 74 7.69 -9.02 -2.96
CA VAL A 74 6.77 -9.14 -1.83
C VAL A 74 6.60 -7.81 -1.09
N LEU A 75 7.71 -7.10 -0.83
CA LEU A 75 7.68 -5.78 -0.20
C LEU A 75 6.98 -4.74 -1.08
N GLY A 76 7.20 -4.78 -2.39
CA GLY A 76 6.51 -3.95 -3.38
C GLY A 76 5.00 -4.13 -3.31
N ILE A 77 4.52 -5.37 -3.37
CA ILE A 77 3.10 -5.73 -3.27
C ILE A 77 2.51 -5.28 -1.93
N ARG A 78 3.20 -5.55 -0.81
CA ARG A 78 2.74 -5.17 0.53
C ARG A 78 2.62 -3.65 0.69
N SER A 79 3.57 -2.90 0.12
CA SER A 79 3.56 -1.44 0.15
C SER A 79 2.38 -0.85 -0.64
N ASP A 80 2.07 -1.44 -1.79
CA ASP A 80 0.96 -1.01 -2.64
C ASP A 80 -0.40 -1.32 -2.02
N TYR A 81 -0.53 -2.46 -1.37
CA TYR A 81 -1.73 -2.81 -0.61
C TYR A 81 -1.97 -1.82 0.54
N ARG A 82 -0.94 -1.53 1.34
CA ARG A 82 -1.02 -0.54 2.43
C ARG A 82 -1.42 0.85 1.95
N LYS A 83 -0.86 1.31 0.83
CA LYS A 83 -1.22 2.63 0.24
C LYS A 83 -2.69 2.68 -0.17
N ARG A 84 -3.21 1.61 -0.79
CA ARG A 84 -4.63 1.51 -1.18
C ARG A 84 -5.55 1.48 0.04
N GLN A 85 -5.17 0.74 1.08
CA GLN A 85 -5.92 0.68 2.33
C GLN A 85 -5.99 2.05 3.01
N LYS A 86 -4.86 2.73 3.18
CA LYS A 86 -4.82 4.08 3.77
C LYS A 86 -5.66 5.09 2.97
N GLN A 87 -5.63 5.01 1.64
CA GLN A 87 -6.48 5.86 0.79
C GLN A 87 -7.97 5.54 0.94
N ALA A 88 -8.34 4.26 1.14
CA ALA A 88 -9.72 3.87 1.40
C ALA A 88 -10.20 4.38 2.76
N GLU A 89 -9.37 4.26 3.80
CA GLU A 89 -9.65 4.78 5.15
C GLU A 89 -9.83 6.30 5.15
N LEU A 90 -8.93 7.06 4.50
CA LEU A 90 -9.06 8.52 4.38
C LEU A 90 -10.35 8.94 3.65
N LYS A 91 -10.77 8.20 2.63
CA LYS A 91 -12.02 8.46 1.91
C LYS A 91 -13.27 8.13 2.74
N GLN A 92 -13.19 7.15 3.64
CA GLN A 92 -14.28 6.83 4.57
C GLN A 92 -14.39 7.90 5.66
N VAL A 93 -13.27 8.34 6.23
CA VAL A 93 -13.25 9.44 7.20
C VAL A 93 -13.79 10.73 6.57
N ALA A 94 -13.45 11.03 5.31
CA ALA A 94 -13.98 12.19 4.60
C ALA A 94 -15.49 12.08 4.25
N LYS A 95 -16.06 10.87 4.25
CA LYS A 95 -17.50 10.63 4.02
C LYS A 95 -18.30 10.48 5.30
N ALA A 96 -17.64 10.29 6.45
CA ALA A 96 -18.33 10.24 7.73
C ALA A 96 -19.01 11.60 7.98
N PRO A 97 -20.24 11.62 8.53
CA PRO A 97 -20.86 12.87 8.95
C PRO A 97 -19.93 13.55 9.95
N PRO A 98 -19.85 14.89 9.93
CA PRO A 98 -18.98 15.61 10.84
C PRO A 98 -19.28 15.21 12.29
N VAL A 99 -18.26 15.05 13.12
CA VAL A 99 -18.36 14.60 14.53
C VAL A 99 -19.34 15.47 15.35
N TYR A 100 -19.58 16.71 14.92
CA TYR A 100 -20.57 17.64 15.51
C TYR A 100 -22.04 17.30 15.16
N ALA A 101 -22.31 16.23 14.43
CA ALA A 101 -23.68 15.82 14.05
C ALA A 101 -24.41 15.07 15.17
N SER A 102 -23.69 14.56 16.19
CA SER A 102 -24.31 13.95 17.37
C SER A 102 -24.35 14.94 18.54
N PRO A 103 -25.53 15.20 19.12
CA PRO A 103 -25.71 16.05 20.31
C PRO A 103 -24.78 15.75 21.48
N GLU A 104 -24.42 14.48 21.65
CA GLU A 104 -23.67 13.97 22.80
C GLU A 104 -22.15 14.15 22.64
N LEU A 105 -21.67 14.32 21.40
CA LEU A 105 -20.25 14.47 21.05
C LEU A 105 -19.86 15.93 20.72
N ASP A 106 -20.81 16.85 20.69
CA ASP A 106 -20.55 18.26 20.42
C ASP A 106 -20.30 19.04 21.74
N PRO A 107 -19.05 19.44 22.04
CA PRO A 107 -18.72 20.19 23.26
C PRO A 107 -19.38 21.58 23.31
N PHE A 108 -19.96 22.05 22.21
CA PHE A 108 -20.69 23.31 22.12
C PHE A 108 -22.21 23.15 21.96
N HIS A 109 -22.73 21.92 21.99
CA HIS A 109 -24.16 21.64 21.86
C HIS A 109 -24.99 22.51 22.82
N GLN A 110 -24.62 22.49 24.10
CA GLN A 110 -25.31 23.25 25.14
C GLN A 110 -25.31 24.77 24.92
N ILE A 111 -24.37 25.31 24.15
CA ILE A 111 -24.25 26.75 23.88
C ILE A 111 -25.04 27.13 22.61
N ARG A 112 -25.05 26.26 21.58
CA ARG A 112 -25.70 26.51 20.29
C ARG A 112 -27.22 26.60 20.36
N HIS A 113 -27.85 25.96 21.34
CA HIS A 113 -29.32 25.90 21.45
C HIS A 113 -29.90 26.90 22.46
N LYS A 114 -29.08 27.80 23.02
CA LYS A 114 -29.55 28.83 23.97
C LYS A 114 -29.98 30.08 23.20
N ASP A 115 -31.25 30.46 23.33
CA ASP A 115 -31.79 31.71 22.71
C ASP A 115 -31.15 32.99 23.26
N LYS A 116 -30.70 32.97 24.53
CA LYS A 116 -29.93 34.06 25.13
C LYS A 116 -28.73 33.50 25.90
N LEU A 117 -27.57 34.03 25.60
CA LEU A 117 -26.34 33.72 26.31
C LEU A 117 -26.29 34.56 27.59
N LYS A 118 -26.27 33.89 28.75
CA LYS A 118 -26.07 34.56 30.04
C LYS A 118 -24.63 35.06 30.11
N THR A 119 -24.45 36.34 30.42
CA THR A 119 -23.10 36.89 30.64
C THR A 119 -22.60 36.54 32.05
N ARG A 120 -21.29 36.67 32.27
CA ARG A 120 -20.74 36.46 33.63
C ARG A 120 -21.31 37.42 34.67
N ALA A 121 -21.70 38.63 34.25
CA ALA A 121 -22.35 39.60 35.13
C ALA A 121 -23.74 39.13 35.56
N ASP A 122 -24.54 38.59 34.62
CA ASP A 122 -25.88 38.07 34.91
C ASP A 122 -25.85 36.94 35.95
N LEU A 123 -24.85 36.05 35.87
CA LEU A 123 -24.67 34.95 36.82
C LEU A 123 -24.36 35.42 38.25
N VAL A 124 -23.62 36.53 38.39
CA VAL A 124 -23.28 37.10 39.71
C VAL A 124 -24.50 37.80 40.31
N ILE A 125 -25.26 38.54 39.50
CA ILE A 125 -26.49 39.21 39.94
C ILE A 125 -27.53 38.17 40.40
N GLU A 126 -27.67 37.05 39.68
CA GLU A 126 -28.59 35.96 40.04
C GLU A 126 -28.19 35.27 41.35
N LYS A 127 -26.89 35.10 41.62
CA LYS A 127 -26.38 34.49 42.87
C LYS A 127 -26.60 35.35 44.12
N HIS A 128 -26.74 36.66 43.97
CA HIS A 128 -26.90 37.61 45.07
C HIS A 128 -28.35 38.14 45.22
N LYS A 129 -29.32 37.47 44.58
CA LYS A 129 -30.74 37.87 44.62
C LYS A 129 -31.56 37.16 45.71
N ASP A 130 -30.92 36.35 46.56
CA ASP A 130 -31.52 35.73 47.75
C ASP A 130 -31.27 36.57 49.01
#